data_AF-A0A1Y6FSG6-F1
#
_entry.id   AF-A0A1Y6FSG6-F1
#
_cell.length_a   1.000
_cell.length_b   1.000
_cell.length_c   1.000
_cell.angle_alpha   90.00
_cell.angle_beta   90.00
_cell.angle_gamma   90.00
#
_symmetry.space_group_name_H-M   'P 1'
#
loop_
_entity.id
_entity.type
_entity.pdbx_description
1 polymer ?
#
loop_
_entity_poly.entity_id
_entity_poly.type
_entity_poly.pdbx_seq_one_letter_code
_entity_poly.pdbx_strand_id
1 'polypeptide(L)' 'MLLLKAWEIYESDKRIEGFSQQTLKAYKLQALLVIRYFEDVKLETITTIKLKEYLVTRRAKLQKFMPN' A
#
# COMPACT_ATOMS: atom_id res chain seq x y z
N MET A 1 7.67 1.59 13.58
CA MET A 1 7.35 0.21 13.11
C MET A 1 7.65 0.09 11.62
N LEU A 2 8.15 -1.04 11.12
CA LEU A 2 8.41 -1.24 9.67
C LEU A 2 7.10 -1.40 8.90
N LEU A 3 7.08 -0.98 7.64
CA LEU A 3 5.89 -0.97 6.79
C LEU A 3 5.37 -2.39 6.50
N LEU A 4 6.25 -3.36 6.28
CA LEU A 4 5.87 -4.76 6.13
C LEU A 4 5.25 -5.30 7.43
N LYS A 5 5.84 -4.95 8.58
CA LYS A 5 5.30 -5.36 9.88
C LYS A 5 3.94 -4.75 10.17
N ALA A 6 3.74 -3.50 9.75
CA ALA A 6 2.45 -2.81 9.84
C ALA A 6 1.36 -3.52 9.02
N TRP A 7 1.70 -4.00 7.82
CA TRP A 7 0.78 -4.80 7.01
C TRP A 7 0.38 -6.11 7.71
N GLU A 8 1.34 -6.85 8.26
CA GLU A 8 1.05 -8.12 8.96
C GLU A 8 0.07 -7.93 10.12
N ILE A 9 0.27 -6.88 10.93
CA ILE A 9 -0.60 -6.56 12.07
C ILE A 9 -1.98 -6.15 11.56
N TYR A 10 -2.04 -5.24 10.59
CA TYR A 10 -3.30 -4.81 9.99
C TYR A 10 -4.10 -5.99 9.39
N GLU A 11 -3.45 -6.88 8.64
CA GLU A 11 -4.09 -8.07 8.06
C GLU A 11 -4.65 -9.01 9.14
N SER A 12 -3.90 -9.19 10.23
CA SER A 12 -4.35 -9.98 11.39
C SER A 12 -5.59 -9.36 12.02
N ASP A 13 -5.57 -8.06 12.30
CA ASP A 13 -6.71 -7.35 12.90
C ASP A 13 -7.96 -7.43 11.99
N LYS A 14 -7.79 -7.21 10.69
CA LYS A 14 -8.92 -7.27 9.73
C LYS A 14 -9.47 -8.68 9.56
N ARG A 15 -8.65 -9.72 9.74
CA ARG A 15 -9.15 -11.09 9.78
C ARG A 15 -10.03 -11.33 11.00
N ILE A 16 -9.65 -10.81 12.17
CA ILE A 16 -10.44 -10.89 13.40
C ILE A 16 -11.75 -10.10 13.27
N GLU A 17 -11.73 -8.94 12.62
CA GLU A 17 -12.91 -8.13 12.31
C GLU A 17 -13.86 -8.77 11.25
N GLY A 18 -13.50 -9.93 10.69
CA GLY A 18 -14.37 -10.67 9.77
C GLY A 18 -14.29 -10.25 8.30
N PHE A 19 -13.20 -9.58 7.89
CA PHE A 19 -13.01 -9.20 6.48
C PHE A 19 -12.89 -10.45 5.60
N SER A 20 -13.51 -10.42 4.42
CA SER A 20 -13.44 -11.53 3.46
C SER A 20 -12.00 -11.74 2.96
N GLN A 21 -11.67 -12.99 2.61
CA GLN A 21 -10.35 -13.28 2.01
C GLN A 21 -10.12 -12.52 0.70
N GLN A 22 -11.18 -12.26 -0.07
CA GLN A 22 -11.10 -11.52 -1.33
C GLN A 22 -10.74 -10.04 -1.07
N THR A 23 -11.37 -9.43 -0.06
CA THR A 23 -11.03 -8.07 0.40
C THR A 23 -9.59 -7.99 0.88
N LEU A 24 -9.15 -8.94 1.72
CA LEU A 24 -7.77 -8.97 2.23
C LEU A 24 -6.74 -9.15 1.10
N LYS A 25 -7.04 -9.97 0.08
CA LYS A 25 -6.17 -10.10 -1.12
C LYS A 25 -6.04 -8.77 -1.87
N ALA A 26 -7.14 -8.03 -2.06
CA ALA A 26 -7.11 -6.73 -2.70
C ALA A 26 -6.30 -5.70 -1.90
N TYR A 27 -6.48 -5.68 -0.57
CA TYR A 27 -5.73 -4.79 0.32
C TYR A 27 -4.24 -5.15 0.35
N LYS A 28 -3.90 -6.44 0.34
CA LYS A 28 -2.52 -6.91 0.26
C LYS A 28 -1.83 -6.41 -1.00
N LEU A 29 -2.51 -6.50 -2.15
CA LEU A 29 -1.99 -5.97 -3.40
C LEU A 29 -1.72 -4.46 -3.30
N GLN A 30 -2.64 -3.69 -2.70
CA GLN A 30 -2.45 -2.25 -2.50
C GLN A 30 -1.27 -1.95 -1.57
N ALA A 31 -1.16 -2.65 -0.44
CA ALA A 31 -0.07 -2.50 0.53
C ALA A 31 1.29 -2.84 -0.08
N LEU A 32 1.38 -3.95 -0.83
CA LEU A 32 2.61 -4.34 -1.51
C LEU A 32 3.08 -3.30 -2.54
N LEU A 33 2.17 -2.56 -3.16
CA LEU A 33 2.54 -1.50 -4.10
C LEU A 33 3.10 -0.27 -3.39
N VAL A 34 2.60 0.04 -2.20
CA VAL A 34 3.17 1.09 -1.33
C VAL A 34 4.55 0.65 -0.83
N ILE A 35 4.67 -0.59 -0.34
CA ILE A 35 5.93 -1.18 0.14
C ILE A 35 6.98 -1.22 -0.98
N ARG A 36 6.61 -1.57 -2.22
CA ARG A 36 7.56 -1.55 -3.34
C ARG A 36 8.06 -0.16 -3.70
N TYR A 37 7.27 0.89 -3.43
CA TYR A 37 7.66 2.26 -3.75
C TYR A 37 8.53 2.87 -2.64
N PHE A 38 8.16 2.65 -1.38
CA PHE A 38 8.88 3.22 -0.23
C PHE A 38 9.94 2.29 0.36
N GLU A 39 10.03 1.05 -0.13
CA GLU A 39 10.76 -0.05 0.50
C GLU A 39 10.21 -0.38 1.90
N ASP A 40 10.86 -1.30 2.63
CA ASP A 40 10.45 -1.64 4.00
C ASP A 40 11.04 -0.64 5.01
N VAL A 41 10.55 0.60 4.93
CA VAL A 41 10.97 1.69 5.81
C VAL A 41 10.13 1.77 7.08
N LYS A 42 10.63 2.51 8.06
CA LYS A 42 9.88 2.92 9.24
C LYS A 42 8.67 3.77 8.85
N LEU A 43 7.49 3.41 9.35
CA LEU A 43 6.21 4.12 9.12
C LEU A 43 6.32 5.62 9.38
N GLU A 44 7.06 6.01 10.41
CA GLU A 44 7.23 7.41 10.83
C GLU A 44 7.95 8.26 9.77
N THR A 45 8.63 7.62 8.81
CA THR A 45 9.33 8.28 7.70
C THR A 45 8.44 8.51 6.47
N ILE A 46 7.23 7.97 6.47
CA ILE A 46 6.23 8.16 5.42
C ILE A 46 5.41 9.41 5.75
N THR A 47 5.64 10.48 5.00
CA THR A 47 4.96 11.75 5.18
C THR A 47 3.83 11.91 4.17
N THR A 48 2.89 12.82 4.44
CA THR A 48 1.84 13.18 3.49
C THR A 48 2.39 13.66 2.14
N ILE A 49 3.56 14.31 2.13
CA ILE A 49 4.24 14.75 0.91
C ILE A 49 4.68 13.53 0.09
N LYS A 50 5.39 12.60 0.71
CA LYS A 50 5.81 11.34 0.08
C LYS A 50 4.64 10.53 -0.46
N LEU A 51 3.53 10.48 0.27
CA LEU A 51 2.31 9.81 -0.21
C LEU A 51 1.71 10.49 -1.46
N LYS A 52 1.72 11.82 -1.53
CA LYS A 52 1.29 12.55 -2.73
C LYS A 52 2.19 12.24 -3.92
N GLU A 53 3.50 12.23 -3.73
CA GLU A 53 4.48 11.89 -4.78
C GLU A 53 4.22 10.49 -5.33
N TYR A 54 4.04 9.50 -4.46
CA TYR A 54 3.67 8.14 -4.83
C TYR A 54 2.40 8.09 -5.71
N LEU A 55 1.34 8.79 -5.31
CA LEU A 55 0.08 8.81 -6.06
C LEU A 55 0.25 9.44 -7.45
N VAL A 56 1.02 10.53 -7.56
CA VAL A 56 1.34 11.17 -8.85
C VAL A 56 2.14 10.22 -9.74
N THR A 57 3.20 9.59 -9.23
CA THR A 57 4.00 8.62 -9.98
C THR A 57 3.14 7.45 -10.46
N ARG A 58 2.26 6.94 -9.61
CA ARG A 58 1.40 5.79 -9.94
C ARG A 58 0.34 6.16 -10.98
N ARG A 59 -0.24 7.37 -10.91
CA ARG A 59 -1.14 7.91 -11.94
C ARG A 59 -0.44 8.01 -13.30
N ALA A 60 0.76 8.60 -13.34
CA ALA A 60 1.53 8.72 -14.58
C ALA A 60 1.84 7.36 -15.19
N LYS A 61 2.20 6.37 -14.36
CA LYS A 61 2.45 5.00 -14.81
C LYS A 61 1.19 4.35 -15.40
N LEU A 62 0.02 4.54 -14.80
CA LEU A 62 -1.24 4.00 -15.31
C LEU A 62 -1.68 4.66 -16.61
N GLN A 63 -1.52 5.98 -16.74
CA GLN A 63 -1.87 6.73 -17.95
C GLN A 63 -1.07 6.27 -19.18
N LYS A 64 0.19 5.87 -18.99
CA LYS A 64 1.01 5.28 -20.06
C LYS A 64 0.41 4.01 -20.68
N PHE A 65 -0.39 3.25 -19.92
CA PHE A 65 -1.02 2.00 -20.39
C PHE A 65 -2.45 2.20 -20.90
N MET A 66 -2.98 3.42 -20.83
CA MET A 66 -4.28 3.81 -21.37
C MET A 66 -4.12 5.08 -22.21
N PRO A 67 -3.43 5.02 -23.37
CA PRO A 67 -3.38 6.15 -24.27
C PRO A 67 -4.79 6.43 -24.82
N ASN A 68 -5.14 7.71 -24.89
CA ASN A 68 -6.38 8.19 -25.51
C ASN A 68 -6.39 7.92 -27.01
#